data_AF-A0A1R1SEI6-F1
#
_entry.id   AF-A0A1R1SEI6-F1
#
_cell.length_a   1.000
_cell.length_b   1.000
_cell.length_c   1.000
_cell.angle_alpha   90.00
_cell.angle_beta   90.00
_cell.angle_gamma   90.00
#
_symmetry.space_group_name_H-M   'P 1'
#
loop_
_entity.id
_entity.type
_entity.pdbx_description
1 polymer ?
#
loop_
_entity_poly.entity_id
_entity_poly.type
_entity_poly.pdbx_seq_one_letter_code
_entity_poly.pdbx_strand_id
1 'polypeptide(L)'
;MTPSWYPTKEEHHRVVPTWNYMIAHVYGQCVVHDDPAWIERRMRRLTDRHETGHTEPWSVDQASAKFVEQQVRGVVGVEVVISRIEAKFKLSQNQPRENVEGVIAGLEARGQTGDAALAAAVRAHNPHDAAS
;
A
#
# COMPACT_ATOMS: atom_id res chain seq x y z
N MET A 1 5.96 -14.38 -8.55
CA MET A 1 6.14 -15.55 -7.67
C MET A 1 6.16 -16.79 -8.54
N THR A 2 7.26 -17.55 -8.54
CA THR A 2 7.45 -18.74 -9.39
C THR A 2 7.72 -19.98 -8.54
N PRO A 3 7.23 -21.17 -8.92
CA PRO A 3 7.58 -22.42 -8.23
C PRO A 3 9.07 -22.73 -8.26
N SER A 4 9.85 -22.14 -9.17
CA SER A 4 11.30 -22.30 -9.19
C SER A 4 12.01 -21.71 -7.96
N TRP A 5 11.31 -20.98 -7.10
CA TRP A 5 11.82 -20.51 -5.81
C TRP A 5 11.54 -21.47 -4.65
N TYR A 6 10.88 -22.60 -4.92
CA TYR A 6 10.60 -23.63 -3.91
C TYR A 6 11.64 -24.74 -3.98
N PRO A 7 12.51 -24.90 -2.95
CA PRO A 7 13.40 -26.06 -2.87
C PRO A 7 12.64 -27.39 -2.99
N THR A 8 11.44 -27.49 -2.41
CA THR A 8 10.61 -28.72 -2.45
C THR A 8 10.06 -29.05 -3.84
N LYS A 9 10.24 -28.18 -4.85
CA LYS A 9 9.77 -28.44 -6.22
C LYS A 9 10.37 -29.72 -6.78
N GLU A 10 11.65 -29.96 -6.53
CA GLU A 10 12.39 -31.12 -7.07
C GLU A 10 11.99 -32.43 -6.38
N GLU A 11 11.47 -32.37 -5.15
CA GLU A 11 11.10 -33.56 -4.38
C GLU A 11 9.80 -34.20 -4.85
N HIS A 12 8.80 -33.39 -5.22
CA HIS A 12 7.46 -33.89 -5.49
C HIS A 12 6.83 -33.37 -6.79
N HIS A 13 7.34 -32.31 -7.41
CA HIS A 13 6.74 -31.64 -8.57
C HIS A 13 5.26 -31.21 -8.42
N ARG A 14 4.72 -31.19 -7.20
CA ARG A 14 3.31 -30.83 -6.89
C ARG A 14 3.18 -29.37 -6.44
N VAL A 15 3.78 -28.45 -7.19
CA VAL A 15 3.73 -27.01 -6.91
C VAL A 15 3.23 -26.24 -8.14
N VAL A 16 2.40 -25.21 -7.91
CA VAL A 16 1.82 -24.37 -8.97
C VAL A 16 2.24 -22.91 -8.79
N PRO A 17 2.36 -22.13 -9.88
CA PRO A 17 2.60 -20.70 -9.77
C PRO A 17 1.44 -20.01 -9.03
N THR A 18 1.78 -19.01 -8.22
CA THR A 18 0.80 -18.20 -7.47
C THR A 18 1.29 -16.75 -7.38
N TRP A 19 0.44 -15.87 -6.87
CA TRP A 19 0.73 -14.47 -6.65
C TRP A 19 0.71 -14.16 -5.16
N ASN A 20 1.74 -13.45 -4.70
CA ASN A 20 1.75 -12.85 -3.37
C ASN A 20 1.28 -11.41 -3.48
N TYR A 21 0.36 -11.01 -2.60
CA TYR A 21 -0.22 -9.68 -2.57
C TYR A 21 -0.80 -9.35 -1.19
N MET A 22 -0.97 -8.05 -0.95
CA MET A 22 -1.74 -7.50 0.15
C MET A 22 -2.80 -6.58 -0.43
N ILE A 23 -4.03 -6.69 0.04
CA ILE A 23 -5.14 -5.84 -0.40
C ILE A 23 -5.99 -5.46 0.79
N ALA A 24 -6.53 -4.23 0.76
CA ALA A 24 -7.55 -3.76 1.68
C ALA A 24 -8.75 -3.26 0.88
N HIS A 25 -9.94 -3.77 1.19
CA HIS A 25 -11.20 -3.23 0.74
C HIS A 25 -11.77 -2.36 1.86
N VAL A 26 -11.98 -1.09 1.54
CA VAL A 26 -12.54 -0.10 2.48
C VAL A 26 -13.99 0.15 2.07
N TYR A 27 -14.91 -0.08 3.00
CA TYR A 27 -16.34 0.11 2.82
C TYR A 27 -16.81 1.25 3.70
N GLY A 28 -17.67 2.10 3.17
CA GLY A 28 -18.17 3.26 3.88
C GLY A 28 -19.23 4.00 3.12
N GLN A 29 -19.85 4.97 3.79
CA GLN A 29 -20.74 5.91 3.15
C GLN A 29 -19.91 6.95 2.40
N CYS A 30 -20.20 7.14 1.11
CA CYS A 30 -19.67 8.28 0.37
C CYS A 30 -20.46 9.54 0.71
N VAL A 31 -19.77 10.55 1.22
CA VAL A 31 -20.29 11.89 1.50
C VAL A 31 -19.66 12.87 0.52
N VAL A 32 -20.50 13.63 -0.16
CA VAL A 32 -20.08 14.68 -1.07
C VAL A 32 -20.06 16.00 -0.31
N HIS A 33 -18.97 16.76 -0.45
CA HIS A 33 -18.76 18.06 0.18
C HIS A 33 -18.58 19.12 -0.91
N ASP A 34 -19.45 20.13 -0.90
CA ASP A 34 -19.38 21.33 -1.74
C ASP A 34 -19.03 22.60 -0.94
N ASP A 35 -18.86 22.49 0.39
CA ASP A 35 -18.38 23.58 1.26
C ASP A 35 -16.94 23.98 0.87
N PRO A 36 -16.71 25.20 0.35
CA PRO A 36 -15.38 25.67 0.00
C PRO A 36 -14.39 25.63 1.16
N ALA A 37 -14.86 25.92 2.39
CA ALA A 37 -13.99 25.90 3.56
C ALA A 37 -13.56 24.48 3.93
N TRP A 38 -14.44 23.48 3.78
CA TRP A 38 -14.07 22.08 3.94
C TRP A 38 -13.06 21.65 2.89
N ILE A 39 -13.28 22.00 1.63
CA ILE A 39 -12.40 21.65 0.51
C ILE A 39 -11.01 22.26 0.72
N GLU A 40 -10.93 23.55 1.03
CA GLU A 40 -9.64 24.22 1.28
C GLU A 40 -8.88 23.57 2.44
N ARG A 41 -9.54 23.25 3.55
CA ARG A 41 -8.92 22.53 4.68
C ARG A 41 -8.36 21.17 4.26
N ARG A 42 -9.06 20.43 3.40
CA ARG A 42 -8.57 19.13 2.90
C ARG A 42 -7.41 19.29 1.93
N MET A 43 -7.46 20.29 1.04
CA MET A 43 -6.36 20.60 0.13
C MET A 43 -5.08 20.95 0.91
N ARG A 44 -5.16 21.87 1.88
CA ARG A 44 -4.03 22.24 2.75
C ARG A 44 -3.42 21.02 3.43
N ARG A 45 -4.25 20.18 4.06
CA ARG A 45 -3.77 18.95 4.72
C ARG A 45 -3.08 17.98 3.76
N LEU A 46 -3.57 17.85 2.52
CA LEU A 46 -2.94 17.01 1.50
C LEU A 46 -1.62 17.61 1.03
N THR A 47 -1.58 18.92 0.78
CA THR A 47 -0.36 19.66 0.47
C THR A 47 0.68 19.44 1.55
N ASP A 48 0.37 19.73 2.82
CA ASP A 48 1.31 19.57 3.93
C ASP A 48 1.89 18.16 3.99
N ARG A 49 1.04 17.14 3.81
CA ARG A 49 1.47 15.73 3.81
C ARG A 49 2.42 15.41 2.67
N HIS A 50 2.18 15.93 1.47
CA HIS A 50 2.97 15.62 0.28
C HIS A 50 4.23 16.49 0.14
N GLU A 51 4.22 17.69 0.74
CA GLU A 51 5.36 18.60 0.78
C GLU A 51 6.32 18.26 1.94
N THR A 52 5.87 17.48 2.93
CA THR A 52 6.71 16.97 4.01
C THR A 52 7.94 16.24 3.46
N GLY A 53 9.14 16.72 3.82
CA GLY A 53 10.42 16.11 3.43
C GLY A 53 11.12 16.78 2.24
N HIS A 54 10.49 17.77 1.59
CA HIS A 54 11.18 18.61 0.61
C HIS A 54 12.07 19.65 1.30
N THR A 55 13.20 19.99 0.67
CA THR A 55 14.13 21.02 1.17
C THR A 55 13.45 22.39 1.30
N GLU A 56 12.57 22.70 0.36
CA GLU A 56 11.77 23.93 0.33
C GLU A 56 10.31 23.55 0.09
N PRO A 57 9.54 23.23 1.16
CA PRO A 57 8.16 22.80 1.01
C PRO A 57 7.29 23.94 0.50
N TRP A 58 6.47 23.65 -0.51
CA TRP A 58 5.45 24.58 -0.97
C TRP A 58 4.30 24.66 0.02
N SER A 59 3.70 25.84 0.18
CA SER A 59 2.49 26.04 1.00
C SER A 59 1.40 26.70 0.18
N VAL A 60 0.14 26.34 0.47
CA VAL A 60 -1.03 27.00 -0.11
C VAL A 60 -1.00 28.52 0.11
N ASP A 61 -0.40 28.99 1.21
CA ASP A 61 -0.28 30.43 1.51
C ASP A 61 0.72 31.17 0.63
N GLN A 62 1.56 30.46 -0.15
CA GLN A 62 2.40 31.06 -1.17
C GLN A 62 1.61 31.43 -2.44
N ALA A 63 0.41 30.88 -2.62
CA ALA A 63 -0.50 31.29 -3.68
C ALA A 63 -1.37 32.48 -3.24
N SER A 64 -1.79 33.31 -4.20
CA SER A 64 -2.72 34.40 -3.89
C SER A 64 -4.08 33.86 -3.43
N ALA A 65 -4.71 34.51 -2.44
CA ALA A 65 -6.02 34.09 -1.92
C ALA A 65 -7.09 33.97 -3.01
N LYS A 66 -7.10 34.90 -3.97
CA LYS A 66 -8.01 34.86 -5.13
C LYS A 66 -7.81 33.62 -5.99
N PHE A 67 -6.57 33.22 -6.21
CA PHE A 67 -6.26 32.00 -6.95
C PHE A 67 -6.73 30.76 -6.19
N VAL A 68 -6.44 30.68 -4.89
CA VAL A 68 -6.90 29.57 -4.04
C VAL A 68 -8.43 29.45 -4.07
N GLU A 69 -9.15 30.56 -3.89
CA GLU A 69 -10.61 30.60 -3.93
C GLU A 69 -11.16 30.09 -5.28
N GLN A 70 -10.56 30.50 -6.39
CA GLN A 70 -10.95 30.04 -7.74
C GLN A 70 -10.75 28.53 -7.92
N GLN A 71 -9.61 27.99 -7.47
CA GLN A 71 -9.33 26.57 -7.56
C GLN A 71 -10.29 25.75 -6.69
N VAL A 72 -10.58 26.20 -5.46
CA VAL A 72 -11.50 25.53 -4.54
C VAL A 72 -12.91 25.42 -5.14
N ARG A 73 -13.42 26.48 -5.78
CA ARG A 73 -14.75 26.48 -6.42
C ARG A 73 -14.89 25.47 -7.56
N GLY A 74 -13.78 25.04 -8.16
CA GLY A 74 -13.76 24.06 -9.25
C GLY A 74 -13.71 22.60 -8.79
N VAL A 75 -13.70 22.33 -7.47
CA VAL A 75 -13.48 21.00 -6.91
C VAL A 75 -14.69 20.56 -6.09
N VAL A 76 -15.03 19.27 -6.20
CA VAL A 76 -16.00 18.61 -5.33
C VAL A 76 -15.26 17.66 -4.39
N GLY A 77 -15.48 17.83 -3.09
CA GLY A 77 -14.92 16.95 -2.07
C GLY A 77 -15.68 15.63 -2.00
N VAL A 78 -14.95 14.53 -1.89
CA VAL A 78 -15.54 13.20 -1.61
C VAL A 78 -14.86 12.62 -0.38
N GLU A 79 -15.68 12.23 0.60
CA GLU A 79 -15.24 11.58 1.83
C GLU A 79 -15.87 10.19 1.92
N VAL A 80 -15.07 9.19 2.26
CA VAL A 80 -15.58 7.85 2.60
C VAL A 80 -15.59 7.73 4.11
N VAL A 81 -16.78 7.79 4.72
CA VAL A 81 -16.97 7.52 6.14
C VAL A 81 -16.88 6.02 6.36
N ILE A 82 -15.69 5.57 6.77
CA ILE A 82 -15.36 4.15 6.87
C ILE A 82 -16.26 3.46 7.90
N SER A 83 -16.93 2.41 7.45
CA SER A 83 -17.74 1.52 8.30
C SER A 83 -17.07 0.17 8.51
N ARG A 84 -16.25 -0.27 7.54
CA ARG A 84 -15.61 -1.59 7.57
C ARG A 84 -14.37 -1.60 6.70
N ILE A 85 -13.35 -2.33 7.14
CA ILE A 85 -12.15 -2.62 6.37
C ILE A 85 -11.98 -4.14 6.34
N GLU A 86 -11.81 -4.70 5.14
CA GLU A 86 -11.42 -6.10 4.96
C GLU A 86 -10.04 -6.15 4.33
N ALA A 87 -9.09 -6.82 4.98
CA ALA A 87 -7.75 -7.00 4.47
C ALA A 87 -7.46 -8.47 4.16
N LYS A 88 -6.71 -8.71 3.09
CA LYS A 88 -6.23 -10.05 2.74
C LYS A 88 -4.74 -10.02 2.42
N PHE A 89 -4.02 -10.93 3.07
CA PHE A 89 -2.58 -11.11 2.94
C PHE A 89 -2.33 -12.52 2.40
N LYS A 90 -2.03 -12.64 1.10
CA LYS A 90 -1.56 -13.89 0.51
C LYS A 90 -0.06 -13.76 0.32
N LEU A 91 0.71 -14.31 1.26
CA LEU A 91 2.15 -14.09 1.39
C LEU A 91 2.89 -15.43 1.62
N SER A 92 2.47 -16.49 0.93
CA SER A 92 3.04 -17.85 1.06
C SER A 92 2.98 -18.47 2.46
N GLN A 93 2.13 -17.99 3.38
CA GLN A 93 2.10 -18.47 4.77
C GLN A 93 1.74 -19.96 4.91
N ASN A 94 1.12 -20.54 3.89
CA ASN A 94 0.75 -21.96 3.86
C ASN A 94 1.88 -22.89 3.37
N GLN A 95 3.07 -22.35 3.11
CA GLN A 95 4.23 -23.11 2.63
C GLN A 95 5.15 -23.54 3.81
N PRO A 96 5.93 -24.63 3.64
CA PRO A 96 7.02 -24.97 4.55
C PRO A 96 8.06 -23.85 4.66
N ARG A 97 8.83 -23.83 5.76
CA ARG A 97 9.82 -22.79 6.06
C ARG A 97 10.79 -22.53 4.91
N GLU A 98 11.41 -23.58 4.37
CA GLU A 98 12.36 -23.47 3.26
C GLU A 98 11.78 -22.84 1.98
N ASN A 99 10.49 -23.06 1.72
CA ASN A 99 9.80 -22.44 0.59
C ASN A 99 9.50 -20.96 0.85
N VAL A 100 9.20 -20.57 2.09
CA VAL A 100 9.03 -19.16 2.46
C VAL A 100 10.36 -18.43 2.34
N GLU A 101 11.46 -19.02 2.84
CA GLU A 101 12.81 -18.48 2.72
C GLU A 101 13.25 -18.35 1.26
N GLY A 102 13.01 -19.37 0.43
CA GLY A 102 13.30 -19.33 -1.00
C GLY A 102 12.54 -18.23 -1.74
N VAL A 103 11.29 -17.95 -1.33
CA VAL A 103 10.51 -16.83 -1.87
C VAL A 103 11.11 -15.48 -1.51
N ILE A 104 11.53 -15.30 -0.25
CA ILE A 104 12.17 -14.06 0.21
C ILE A 104 13.46 -13.83 -0.59
N ALA A 105 14.34 -14.84 -0.67
CA ALA A 105 15.58 -14.76 -1.41
C ALA A 105 15.35 -14.50 -2.91
N GLY A 106 14.36 -15.16 -3.52
CA GLY A 106 14.00 -14.97 -4.92
C GLY A 106 13.49 -13.56 -5.23
N LEU A 107 12.71 -12.96 -4.33
CA LEU A 107 12.26 -11.57 -4.45
C LEU A 107 13.44 -10.59 -4.29
N GLU A 108 14.28 -10.78 -3.29
CA GLU A 108 15.46 -9.93 -3.06
C GLU A 108 16.45 -9.99 -4.22
N ALA A 109 16.69 -11.16 -4.80
CA ALA A 109 17.57 -11.34 -5.96
C ALA A 109 16.98 -10.76 -7.25
N ARG A 110 15.64 -10.84 -7.45
CA ARG A 110 14.99 -10.30 -8.64
C ARG A 110 15.01 -8.78 -8.68
N GLY A 111 14.90 -8.12 -7.53
CA GLY A 111 15.16 -6.68 -7.37
C GLY A 111 14.24 -5.75 -8.18
N GLN A 112 13.02 -6.18 -8.54
CA GLN A 112 12.07 -5.32 -9.25
C GLN A 112 11.37 -4.34 -8.30
N THR A 113 10.73 -3.32 -8.86
CA THR A 113 9.93 -2.36 -8.07
C THR A 113 8.87 -3.12 -7.24
N GLY A 114 8.89 -2.90 -5.93
CA GLY A 114 7.98 -3.55 -4.99
C GLY A 114 8.47 -4.88 -4.42
N ASP A 115 9.55 -5.48 -4.94
CA ASP A 115 10.06 -6.77 -4.45
C ASP A 115 10.57 -6.68 -3.01
N ALA A 116 11.32 -5.63 -2.68
CA ALA A 116 11.82 -5.43 -1.33
C ALA A 116 10.68 -5.30 -0.30
N ALA A 117 9.62 -4.56 -0.67
CA ALA A 117 8.44 -4.40 0.17
C ALA A 117 7.67 -5.73 0.31
N LEU A 118 7.54 -6.49 -0.78
CA LEU A 118 6.87 -7.79 -0.76
C LEU A 118 7.67 -8.83 0.05
N ALA A 119 9.00 -8.84 -0.05
CA ALA A 119 9.87 -9.69 0.75
C ALA A 119 9.78 -9.35 2.24
N ALA A 120 9.82 -8.07 2.60
CA ALA A 120 9.60 -7.61 3.96
C ALA A 120 8.22 -8.02 4.49
N ALA A 121 7.17 -7.91 3.67
CA ALA A 121 5.83 -8.35 4.04
C ALA A 121 5.74 -9.87 4.27
N VAL A 122 6.35 -10.68 3.38
CA VAL A 122 6.42 -12.14 3.54
C VAL A 122 7.13 -12.49 4.85
N ARG A 123 8.26 -11.85 5.15
CA ARG A 123 8.99 -12.02 6.41
C ARG A 123 8.15 -11.64 7.63
N ALA A 124 7.50 -10.48 7.61
CA ALA A 124 6.67 -10.00 8.72
C ALA A 124 5.44 -10.87 9.00
N HIS A 125 4.97 -11.66 8.01
CA HIS A 125 3.81 -12.55 8.14
C HIS A 125 4.21 -14.02 8.08
N ASN A 126 5.49 -14.34 8.28
CA ASN A 126 6.00 -15.70 8.28
C ASN A 126 5.55 -16.42 9.57
N PRO A 127 4.69 -17.45 9.49
CA PRO A 127 4.22 -18.15 10.69
C PRO A 127 5.31 -18.96 11.38
N HIS A 128 6.43 -19.21 10.70
CA HIS A 128 7.55 -20.00 11.23
C HIS A 128 8.49 -19.20 12.13
N ASP A 129 8.37 -17.86 12.14
CA ASP A 129 9.24 -16.95 12.91
C ASP A 129 8.66 -16.59 14.29
N ALA A 130 7.42 -16.99 14.58
CA ALA A 130 6.72 -16.70 15.85
C ALA A 130 7.11 -17.64 17.02
N ALA A 131 8.17 -18.43 16.88
CA ALA A 131 8.67 -19.34 17.91
C ALA A 131 10.15 -19.04 18.22
N SER A 132 10.39 -18.03 19.05
CA SER A 132 11.62 -17.83 19.84
C SER A 132 11.34 -16.89 21.00
#